data_AF-A0A3D5HZP8-F1
#
_entry.id   AF-A0A3D5HZP8-F1
#
_cell.length_a   1.000
_cell.length_b   1.000
_cell.length_c   1.000
_cell.angle_alpha   90.00
_cell.angle_beta   90.00
_cell.angle_gamma   90.00
#
_symmetry.space_group_name_H-M   'P 1'
#
loop_
_entity.id
_entity.type
_entity.pdbx_description
1 polymer ?
#
loop_
_entity_poly.entity_id
_entity_poly.type
_entity_poly.pdbx_seq_one_letter_code
_entity_poly.pdbx_strand_id
1 'polypeptide(L)'
;AANGWKGLNSALLLGERHGEALGWSSGAGELSSELEEQRQRFIEAMDDDLNSSGGLAVLFELARPLRALANRLERGDAITADDQALAGQWQLLQELAGALGLATEITAPSSDGDDGARINDLIEARKSAKANKDYGEADRIRAELKAEGIELIDKPGGITDWIRA
;
A
#
# COMPACT_ATOMS: atom_id res chain seq x y z
N ALA A 1 2.60 -12.81 6.75
CA ALA A 1 3.68 -11.87 7.15
C ALA A 1 4.10 -10.96 5.98
N ALA A 2 4.45 -11.48 4.80
CA ALA A 2 4.97 -10.71 3.66
C ALA A 2 4.10 -9.51 3.20
N ASN A 3 2.77 -9.65 3.21
CA ASN A 3 1.86 -8.59 2.75
C ASN A 3 1.78 -7.40 3.71
N GLY A 4 2.12 -7.59 5.00
CA GLY A 4 2.11 -6.53 6.01
C GLY A 4 3.26 -5.55 5.79
N TRP A 5 4.49 -6.07 5.70
CA TRP A 5 5.68 -5.26 5.47
C TRP A 5 5.63 -4.52 4.13
N LYS A 6 5.25 -5.18 3.03
CA LYS A 6 5.11 -4.52 1.72
C LYS A 6 4.21 -3.29 1.79
N GLY A 7 3.10 -3.41 2.51
CA GLY A 7 2.17 -2.32 2.73
C GLY A 7 2.72 -1.19 3.61
N LEU A 8 3.36 -1.54 4.73
CA LEU A 8 3.97 -0.54 5.59
C LEU A 8 5.07 0.22 4.84
N ASN A 9 5.93 -0.49 4.13
CA ASN A 9 7.01 0.07 3.32
C ASN A 9 6.48 0.99 2.19
N SER A 10 5.37 0.63 1.53
CA SER A 10 4.77 1.51 0.51
C SER A 10 4.23 2.82 1.10
N ALA A 11 3.70 2.79 2.33
CA ALA A 11 3.28 4.00 3.03
C ALA A 11 4.45 4.87 3.47
N LEU A 12 5.53 4.26 3.99
CA LEU A 12 6.75 4.98 4.38
C LEU A 12 7.40 5.68 3.17
N LEU A 13 7.50 4.98 2.03
CA LEU A 13 8.05 5.51 0.78
C LEU A 13 7.17 6.56 0.07
N LEU A 14 5.93 6.78 0.53
CA LEU A 14 4.97 7.63 -0.16
C LEU A 14 5.47 9.07 -0.31
N GLY A 15 6.03 9.65 0.77
CA GLY A 15 6.60 11.00 0.71
C GLY A 15 7.86 11.09 -0.15
N GLU A 16 8.69 10.06 -0.20
CA GLU A 16 9.86 10.02 -1.08
C GLU A 16 9.47 9.95 -2.57
N ARG A 17 8.40 9.21 -2.90
CA ARG A 17 7.95 9.00 -4.29
C ARG A 17 7.04 10.10 -4.81
N HIS A 18 6.17 10.62 -3.95
CA HIS A 18 5.06 11.49 -4.34
C HIS A 18 4.98 12.79 -3.52
N GLY A 19 5.86 13.00 -2.53
CA GLY A 19 5.77 14.13 -1.60
C GLY A 19 5.77 15.49 -2.28
N GLU A 20 6.59 15.67 -3.34
CA GLU A 20 6.59 16.92 -4.13
C GLU A 20 5.23 17.18 -4.80
N ALA A 21 4.66 16.16 -5.45
CA ALA A 21 3.36 16.27 -6.10
C ALA A 21 2.21 16.44 -5.10
N LEU A 22 2.36 15.87 -3.90
CA LEU A 22 1.42 16.01 -2.78
C LEU A 22 1.58 17.34 -2.03
N GLY A 23 2.60 18.15 -2.33
CA GLY A 23 2.91 19.37 -1.58
C GLY A 23 3.31 19.09 -0.13
N TRP A 24 3.74 17.87 0.18
CA TRP A 24 4.20 17.51 1.52
C TRP A 24 5.59 18.10 1.75
N SER A 25 5.68 19.02 2.70
CA SER A 25 6.96 19.55 3.14
C SER A 25 7.48 18.77 4.34
N SER A 26 8.81 18.71 4.50
CA SER A 26 9.48 18.06 5.64
C SER A 26 9.34 18.85 6.96
N GLY A 27 8.55 19.93 6.97
CA GLY A 27 8.31 20.73 8.16
C GLY A 27 7.23 20.10 9.03
N ALA A 28 7.49 20.00 10.33
CA ALA A 28 6.49 19.59 11.32
C ALA A 28 5.32 20.58 11.29
N GLY A 29 4.25 20.19 10.60
CA GLY A 29 2.96 20.85 10.76
C GLY A 29 2.41 20.53 12.15
N GLU A 30 1.52 21.39 12.65
CA GLU A 30 0.76 21.08 13.86
C GLU A 30 -0.02 19.78 13.63
N LEU A 31 0.22 18.77 14.48
CA LEU A 31 -0.48 17.50 14.39
C LEU A 31 -1.92 17.70 14.87
N SER A 32 -2.86 17.00 14.23
CA SER A 32 -4.23 17.00 14.75
C SER A 32 -4.27 16.26 16.09
N SER A 33 -5.27 16.57 16.92
CA SER A 33 -5.49 15.89 18.19
C SER A 33 -5.55 14.38 18.04
N GLU A 34 -6.15 13.88 16.96
CA GLU A 34 -6.23 12.44 16.68
C GLU A 34 -4.84 11.82 16.45
N LEU A 35 -3.93 12.54 15.77
CA LEU A 35 -2.57 12.05 15.54
C LEU A 35 -1.74 12.08 16.83
N GLU A 36 -1.97 13.06 17.70
CA GLU A 36 -1.37 13.10 19.04
C GLU A 36 -1.84 11.92 19.90
N GLU A 37 -3.12 11.56 19.85
CA GLU A 37 -3.63 10.37 20.53
C GLU A 37 -2.98 9.08 20.01
N GLN A 38 -2.79 8.95 18.69
CA GLN A 38 -2.07 7.79 18.12
C GLN A 38 -0.61 7.73 18.59
N ARG A 39 0.08 8.88 18.62
CA ARG A 39 1.43 9.00 19.18
C ARG A 39 1.46 8.52 20.63
N GLN A 40 0.52 8.98 21.45
CA GLN A 40 0.45 8.61 22.86
C GLN A 40 0.20 7.11 23.05
N ARG A 41 -0.70 6.51 22.25
CA ARG A 41 -0.93 5.05 22.24
C ARG A 41 0.33 4.25 21.89
N PHE A 42 1.14 4.75 20.96
CA PHE A 42 2.43 4.12 20.65
C PHE A 42 3.40 4.21 21.83
N ILE A 43 3.52 5.38 22.45
CA ILE A 43 4.39 5.60 23.62
C ILE A 43 3.98 4.67 24.76
N GLU A 44 2.68 4.61 25.09
CA GLU A 44 2.16 3.72 26.14
C GLU A 44 2.47 2.25 25.87
N ALA A 45 2.34 1.80 24.61
CA ALA A 45 2.72 0.45 24.23
C ALA A 45 4.23 0.21 24.37
N MET A 46 5.07 1.18 24.02
CA MET A 46 6.52 1.01 24.13
C MET A 46 7.03 1.11 25.58
N ASP A 47 6.36 1.91 26.42
CA ASP A 47 6.66 2.01 27.85
C ASP A 47 6.19 0.77 28.63
N ASP A 48 5.19 0.05 28.12
CA ASP A 48 4.75 -1.26 28.64
C ASP A 48 5.63 -2.40 28.13
N ASP A 49 6.76 -2.63 28.83
CA ASP A 49 7.70 -3.73 28.59
C ASP A 49 8.14 -3.88 27.13
N LEU A 50 8.36 -2.75 26.43
CA LEU A 50 8.71 -2.71 25.01
C LEU A 50 7.75 -3.54 24.15
N ASN A 51 6.44 -3.41 24.38
CA ASN A 51 5.39 -4.10 23.64
C ASN A 51 5.31 -3.62 22.18
N SER A 52 6.27 -4.10 21.38
CA SER A 52 6.42 -3.86 19.96
C SER A 52 5.22 -4.34 19.14
N SER A 53 4.46 -5.32 19.62
CA SER A 53 3.22 -5.75 18.96
C SER A 53 2.14 -4.67 19.04
N GLY A 54 2.01 -4.01 20.20
CA GLY A 54 1.15 -2.84 20.37
C GLY A 54 1.62 -1.65 19.54
N GLY A 55 2.93 -1.35 19.58
CA GLY A 55 3.52 -0.29 18.76
C GLY A 55 3.33 -0.51 17.25
N LEU A 56 3.53 -1.74 16.77
CA LEU A 56 3.29 -2.11 15.37
C LEU A 56 1.82 -1.98 14.98
N ALA A 57 0.89 -2.29 15.89
CA ALA A 57 -0.54 -2.10 15.61
C ALA A 57 -0.85 -0.62 15.31
N VAL A 58 -0.30 0.31 16.10
CA VAL A 58 -0.43 1.76 15.86
C VAL A 58 0.19 2.15 14.51
N LEU A 59 1.38 1.64 14.17
CA LEU A 59 2.00 1.89 12.86
C LEU A 59 1.11 1.41 11.70
N PHE A 60 0.49 0.24 11.82
CA PHE A 60 -0.41 -0.27 10.77
C PHE A 60 -1.71 0.53 10.65
N GLU A 61 -2.24 1.05 11.76
CA GLU A 61 -3.37 1.99 11.75
C GLU A 61 -2.99 3.28 11.01
N LEU A 62 -1.85 3.88 11.34
CA LEU A 62 -1.32 5.07 10.65
C LEU A 62 -1.02 4.81 9.16
N ALA A 63 -0.52 3.63 8.81
CA ALA A 63 -0.19 3.30 7.43
C ALA A 63 -1.44 3.09 6.56
N ARG A 64 -2.61 2.78 7.12
CA ARG A 64 -3.78 2.34 6.34
C ARG A 64 -4.26 3.34 5.26
N PRO A 65 -4.53 4.63 5.56
CA PRO A 65 -4.93 5.58 4.52
C PRO A 65 -3.77 5.94 3.58
N LEU A 66 -2.54 5.99 4.09
CA LEU A 66 -1.35 6.23 3.27
C LEU A 66 -1.14 5.12 2.23
N ARG A 67 -1.37 3.85 2.61
CA ARG A 67 -1.36 2.72 1.67
C ARG A 67 -2.43 2.82 0.60
N ALA A 68 -3.64 3.25 0.98
CA ALA A 68 -4.72 3.45 0.02
C ALA A 68 -4.36 4.54 -0.99
N LEU A 69 -3.73 5.63 -0.52
CA LEU A 69 -3.20 6.69 -1.36
C LEU A 69 -2.08 6.19 -2.29
N ALA A 70 -1.08 5.49 -1.77
CA ALA A 70 0.01 4.92 -2.59
C ALA A 70 -0.56 4.06 -3.73
N ASN A 71 -1.50 3.15 -3.43
CA ASN A 71 -2.14 2.31 -4.43
C ASN A 71 -2.95 3.11 -5.46
N ARG A 72 -3.58 4.23 -5.07
CA ARG A 72 -4.30 5.15 -5.97
C ARG A 72 -3.33 5.81 -6.95
N LEU A 73 -2.23 6.36 -6.44
CA LEU A 73 -1.23 7.06 -7.24
C LEU A 73 -0.49 6.11 -8.19
N GLU A 74 -0.23 4.87 -7.77
CA GLU A 74 0.34 3.83 -8.65
C GLU A 74 -0.58 3.49 -9.83
N ARG A 75 -1.90 3.66 -9.69
CA ARG A 75 -2.86 3.51 -10.80
C ARG A 75 -3.02 4.77 -11.66
N GLY A 76 -2.36 5.87 -11.30
CA GLY A 76 -2.47 7.14 -12.00
C GLY A 76 -3.70 7.98 -11.61
N ASP A 77 -4.33 7.69 -10.47
CA ASP A 77 -5.44 8.52 -9.96
C ASP A 77 -4.92 9.93 -9.62
N ALA A 78 -5.76 10.96 -9.81
CA ALA A 78 -5.40 12.34 -9.50
C ALA A 78 -5.31 12.59 -7.98
N ILE A 79 -4.34 13.41 -7.60
CA ILE A 79 -4.16 13.91 -6.23
C ILE A 79 -5.29 14.87 -5.87
N THR A 80 -5.85 14.73 -4.66
CA THR A 80 -6.89 15.59 -4.12
C THR A 80 -6.39 16.45 -2.96
N ALA A 81 -7.19 17.41 -2.50
CA ALA A 81 -6.89 18.19 -1.29
C ALA A 81 -6.81 17.31 -0.02
N ASP A 82 -7.64 16.27 0.07
CA ASP A 82 -7.61 15.32 1.18
C ASP A 82 -6.29 14.53 1.22
N ASP A 83 -5.71 14.24 0.06
CA ASP A 83 -4.41 13.57 -0.04
C ASP A 83 -3.28 14.47 0.52
N GLN A 84 -3.40 15.80 0.39
CA GLN A 84 -2.44 16.75 0.98
C GLN A 84 -2.53 16.79 2.50
N ALA A 85 -3.74 16.65 3.06
CA ALA A 85 -3.97 16.66 4.52
C ALA A 85 -3.32 15.47 5.25
N LEU A 86 -2.94 14.40 4.53
CA LEU A 86 -2.26 13.23 5.09
C LEU A 86 -0.77 13.46 5.42
N ALA A 87 -0.22 14.65 5.16
CA ALA A 87 1.18 14.97 5.43
C ALA A 87 1.59 14.70 6.89
N GLY A 88 0.82 15.20 7.86
CA GLY A 88 1.11 15.00 9.29
C GLY A 88 1.07 13.53 9.72
N GLN A 89 0.15 12.75 9.12
CA GLN A 89 0.05 11.33 9.36
C GLN A 89 1.25 10.55 8.81
N TRP A 90 1.74 10.92 7.62
CA TRP A 90 2.95 10.34 7.06
C TRP A 90 4.20 10.69 7.89
N GLN A 91 4.31 11.94 8.35
CA GLN A 91 5.41 12.38 9.21
C GLN A 91 5.43 11.61 10.53
N LEU A 92 4.27 11.46 11.18
CA LEU A 92 4.15 10.67 12.40
C LEU A 92 4.53 9.20 12.15
N LEU A 93 4.06 8.61 11.04
CA LEU A 93 4.43 7.24 10.69
C LEU A 93 5.95 7.07 10.55
N GLN A 94 6.63 8.00 9.87
CA GLN A 94 8.09 8.00 9.69
C GLN A 94 8.81 8.09 11.04
N GLU A 95 8.35 8.97 11.93
CA GLU A 95 8.93 9.15 13.26
C GLU A 95 8.83 7.88 14.10
N LEU A 96 7.63 7.31 14.22
CA LEU A 96 7.39 6.13 15.05
C LEU A 96 8.05 4.87 14.47
N ALA A 97 8.05 4.73 13.14
CA ALA A 97 8.78 3.65 12.48
C ALA A 97 10.30 3.77 12.73
N GLY A 98 10.84 4.99 12.67
CA GLY A 98 12.24 5.28 12.99
C GLY A 98 12.61 4.94 14.43
N ALA A 99 11.72 5.18 15.40
CA ALA A 99 11.93 4.80 16.79
C ALA A 99 12.09 3.27 16.98
N LEU A 100 11.46 2.46 16.12
CA LEU A 100 11.63 1.00 16.09
C LEU A 100 12.81 0.55 15.20
N GLY A 101 13.56 1.47 14.59
CA GLY A 101 14.64 1.16 13.65
C GLY A 101 14.15 0.60 12.31
N LEU A 102 12.88 0.82 11.96
CA LEU A 102 12.34 0.42 10.66
C LEU A 102 12.75 1.44 9.61
N ALA A 103 13.65 1.05 8.71
CA ALA A 103 14.07 1.87 7.58
C ALA A 103 13.22 1.55 6.34
N THR A 104 13.02 2.56 5.49
CA THR A 104 12.44 2.36 4.16
C THR A 104 13.36 1.45 3.36
N GLU A 105 12.79 0.40 2.78
CA GLU A 105 13.49 -0.44 1.83
C GLU A 105 13.05 -0.03 0.44
N ILE A 106 13.93 0.66 -0.30
CA ILE A 106 13.78 0.75 -1.75
C ILE A 106 14.10 -0.66 -2.28
N THR A 107 13.12 -1.55 -2.19
CA THR A 107 13.17 -2.81 -2.89
C THR A 107 13.22 -2.46 -4.37
N ALA A 108 14.38 -2.67 -5.00
CA ALA A 108 14.41 -2.91 -6.43
C ALA A 108 13.26 -3.89 -6.72
N PRO A 109 12.47 -3.67 -7.79
CA PRO A 109 11.34 -4.54 -8.06
C PRO A 109 11.86 -5.97 -7.91
N SER A 110 11.31 -6.70 -6.94
CA SER A 110 11.46 -8.14 -6.92
C SER A 110 11.22 -8.59 -8.36
N SER A 111 11.95 -9.56 -8.87
CA SER A 111 11.91 -10.04 -10.27
C SER A 111 10.49 -10.29 -10.84
N ASP A 112 9.46 -10.22 -10.00
CA ASP A 112 8.05 -9.94 -10.30
C ASP A 112 7.73 -8.58 -10.97
N GLY A 113 8.67 -7.66 -11.18
CA GLY A 113 8.39 -6.35 -11.80
C GLY A 113 7.94 -6.46 -13.26
N ASP A 114 8.56 -7.36 -14.01
CA ASP A 114 8.21 -7.64 -15.41
C ASP A 114 6.99 -8.58 -15.49
N ASP A 115 6.95 -9.60 -14.62
CA ASP A 115 5.83 -10.53 -14.52
C ASP A 115 4.55 -9.84 -14.00
N GLY A 116 4.64 -8.97 -13.01
CA GLY A 116 3.49 -8.32 -12.38
C GLY A 116 2.78 -7.35 -13.33
N ALA A 117 3.54 -6.61 -14.15
CA ALA A 117 2.99 -5.77 -15.20
C ALA A 117 2.27 -6.64 -16.25
N ARG A 118 2.92 -7.71 -16.73
CA ARG A 118 2.32 -8.66 -17.67
C ARG A 118 1.06 -9.33 -17.11
N ILE A 119 1.06 -9.72 -15.83
CA ILE A 119 -0.09 -10.34 -15.16
C ILE A 119 -1.24 -9.35 -15.06
N ASN A 120 -0.96 -8.09 -14.73
CA ASN A 120 -1.98 -7.04 -14.69
C ASN A 120 -2.56 -6.77 -16.08
N ASP A 121 -1.74 -6.73 -17.13
CA ASP A 121 -2.20 -6.59 -18.52
C ASP A 121 -3.11 -7.76 -18.92
N LEU A 122 -2.76 -8.99 -18.55
CA LEU A 122 -3.60 -10.17 -18.76
C LEU A 122 -4.93 -10.09 -17.98
N ILE A 123 -4.91 -9.58 -16.74
CA ILE A 123 -6.13 -9.36 -15.94
C ILE A 123 -7.05 -8.32 -16.61
N GLU A 124 -6.49 -7.22 -17.11
CA GLU A 124 -7.27 -6.20 -17.84
C GLU A 124 -7.80 -6.73 -19.19
N ALA A 125 -7.01 -7.50 -19.93
CA ALA A 125 -7.45 -8.19 -21.14
C ALA A 125 -8.62 -9.14 -20.84
N ARG A 126 -8.56 -9.90 -19.73
CA ARG A 126 -9.66 -10.76 -19.27
C ARG A 126 -10.91 -9.93 -18.93
N LYS A 127 -10.76 -8.79 -18.25
CA LYS A 127 -11.90 -7.90 -17.94
C LYS A 127 -12.55 -7.38 -19.22
N SER A 128 -11.75 -6.95 -20.19
CA SER A 128 -12.22 -6.50 -21.51
C SER A 128 -12.95 -7.61 -22.27
N ALA A 129 -12.39 -8.83 -22.29
CA ALA A 129 -13.03 -10.00 -22.88
C ALA A 129 -14.40 -10.30 -22.23
N LYS A 130 -14.48 -10.28 -20.90
CA LYS A 130 -15.76 -10.43 -20.17
C LYS A 130 -16.76 -9.32 -20.49
N ALA A 131 -16.30 -8.07 -20.61
CA ALA A 131 -17.16 -6.94 -20.97
C ALA A 131 -17.71 -7.07 -22.40
N ASN A 132 -16.89 -7.60 -23.32
CA ASN A 132 -17.27 -7.89 -24.69
C ASN A 132 -18.04 -9.22 -24.86
N LYS A 133 -18.35 -9.91 -23.76
CA LYS A 133 -19.00 -11.25 -23.72
C LYS A 133 -18.20 -12.35 -24.44
N ASP A 134 -16.90 -12.14 -24.61
CA ASP A 134 -15.96 -13.16 -25.07
C ASP A 134 -15.49 -14.00 -23.87
N TYR A 135 -16.34 -14.93 -23.47
CA TYR A 135 -16.04 -15.83 -22.35
C TYR A 135 -14.92 -16.83 -22.67
N GLY A 136 -14.73 -17.16 -23.94
CA GLY A 136 -13.68 -18.09 -24.38
C GLY A 136 -12.29 -17.50 -24.14
N GLU A 137 -12.08 -16.25 -24.54
CA GLU A 137 -10.80 -15.57 -24.31
C GLU A 137 -10.55 -15.31 -22.82
N ALA A 138 -11.59 -14.96 -22.06
CA ALA A 138 -11.49 -14.76 -20.62
C ALA A 138 -11.05 -16.04 -19.88
N ASP A 139 -11.55 -17.21 -20.29
CA ASP A 139 -11.17 -18.50 -19.71
C ASP A 139 -9.77 -18.94 -20.16
N ARG A 140 -9.38 -18.65 -21.40
CA ARG A 140 -8.02 -18.89 -21.91
C ARG A 140 -6.98 -18.17 -21.06
N ILE A 141 -7.18 -16.88 -20.81
CA ILE A 141 -6.28 -16.06 -19.99
C ILE A 141 -6.22 -16.58 -18.54
N ARG A 142 -7.37 -17.01 -17.98
CA ARG A 142 -7.40 -17.60 -16.64
C ARG A 142 -6.58 -18.89 -16.57
N ALA A 143 -6.67 -19.74 -17.60
CA ALA A 143 -5.92 -20.99 -17.68
C ALA A 143 -4.41 -20.73 -17.85
N GLU A 144 -4.03 -19.75 -18.65
CA GLU A 144 -2.65 -19.31 -18.86
C GLU A 144 -2.00 -18.87 -17.54
N LEU A 145 -2.63 -17.94 -16.82
CA LEU A 145 -2.16 -17.48 -15.51
C LEU A 145 -2.10 -18.64 -14.50
N LYS A 146 -3.09 -19.53 -14.49
CA LYS A 146 -3.09 -20.69 -13.60
C LYS A 146 -1.96 -21.68 -13.91
N ALA A 147 -1.60 -21.87 -15.18
CA ALA A 147 -0.49 -22.73 -15.58
C ALA A 147 0.86 -22.19 -15.11
N GLU A 148 0.96 -20.87 -14.95
CA GLU A 148 2.12 -20.17 -14.39
C GLU A 148 2.11 -20.11 -12.86
N GLY A 149 1.18 -20.79 -12.19
CA GLY A 149 1.06 -20.79 -10.73
C GLY A 149 0.39 -19.52 -10.18
N ILE A 150 -0.30 -18.74 -11.00
CA ILE A 150 -0.97 -17.51 -10.60
C ILE A 150 -2.47 -17.76 -10.46
N GLU A 151 -3.00 -17.59 -9.25
CA GLU A 151 -4.41 -17.77 -8.96
C GLU A 151 -5.12 -16.41 -8.84
N LEU A 152 -6.17 -16.22 -9.66
CA LEU A 152 -6.98 -15.00 -9.68
C LEU A 152 -8.12 -15.05 -8.66
N ILE A 153 -8.21 -14.00 -7.85
CA ILE A 153 -9.21 -13.78 -6.80
C ILE A 153 -10.08 -12.58 -7.20
N ASP A 154 -11.29 -12.86 -7.69
CA ASP A 154 -12.27 -11.82 -8.00
C ASP A 154 -12.93 -11.31 -6.69
N LYS A 155 -12.90 -9.99 -6.47
CA LYS A 155 -13.49 -9.31 -5.30
C LYS A 155 -14.71 -8.47 -5.68
N PRO A 156 -15.61 -8.16 -4.72
CA PRO A 156 -16.69 -7.20 -4.94
C PRO A 156 -16.17 -5.85 -5.45
N GLY A 157 -16.91 -5.21 -6.36
CA GLY A 157 -16.51 -3.94 -6.98
C GLY A 157 -15.66 -4.08 -8.24
N GLY A 158 -15.49 -5.30 -8.79
CA GLY A 158 -14.77 -5.51 -10.05
C GLY A 158 -13.24 -5.52 -9.92
N ILE A 159 -12.74 -5.62 -8.69
CA ILE A 159 -11.32 -5.74 -8.39
C ILE A 159 -10.93 -7.23 -8.53
N THR A 160 -9.85 -7.51 -9.24
CA THR A 160 -9.27 -8.86 -9.35
C THR A 160 -7.88 -8.79 -8.75
N ASP A 161 -7.67 -9.46 -7.62
CA ASP A 161 -6.34 -9.66 -7.03
C ASP A 161 -5.78 -11.01 -7.49
N TRP A 162 -4.49 -11.23 -7.29
CA TRP A 162 -3.86 -12.51 -7.59
C TRP A 162 -2.85 -12.92 -6.53
N ILE A 163 -2.64 -14.23 -6.41
CA ILE A 163 -1.60 -14.83 -5.59
C ILE A 163 -0.76 -15.77 -6.45
N ARG A 164 0.54 -15.87 -6.16
CA ARG A 164 1.41 -16.89 -6.75
C ARG A 164 1.49 -18.05 -5.76
N ALA A 165 1.13 -19.24 -6.23
CA ALA A 165 1.15 -20.50 -5.49
C ALA A 165 2.52 -21.19 -5.58
#